data_AF-A0A330LK58-F1
#
_entry.id   AF-A0A330LK58-F1
#
_cell.length_a   1.000
_cell.length_b   1.000
_cell.length_c   1.000
_cell.angle_alpha   90.00
_cell.angle_beta   90.00
_cell.angle_gamma   90.00
#
_symmetry.space_group_name_H-M   'P 1'
#
loop_
_entity.id
_entity.type
_entity.pdbx_description
1 polymer ?
#
loop_
_entity_poly.entity_id
_entity_poly.type
_entity_poly.pdbx_seq_one_letter_code
_entity_poly.pdbx_strand_id
1 'polypeptide(L)' 'MIGVSILNRTTRRVELTDEGRQFVETIRIGLLRIQQAEEELITRGELPKGRLRVDAASPFVFHQLVPLVQAFNKVL' A
#
# COMPACT_ATOMS: atom_id res chain seq x y z
N MET A 1 25.48 -10.11 3.08
CA MET A 1 24.82 -11.29 3.68
C MET A 1 24.30 -10.83 5.04
N ILE A 2 22.99 -10.93 5.30
CA ILE A 2 22.39 -10.47 6.57
C ILE A 2 22.71 -11.57 7.59
N GLY A 3 23.63 -11.33 8.51
CA GLY A 3 24.10 -12.33 9.49
C GLY A 3 23.09 -12.61 10.62
N VAL A 4 21.80 -12.37 10.39
CA VAL A 4 20.74 -12.43 11.40
C VAL A 4 19.68 -13.42 10.94
N SER A 5 19.23 -14.30 11.84
CA SER A 5 18.13 -15.21 11.54
C SER A 5 16.83 -14.42 11.42
N ILE A 6 16.16 -14.55 10.28
CA ILE A 6 14.90 -13.87 9.98
C ILE A 6 13.69 -14.76 10.29
N LEU A 7 13.93 -16.08 10.37
CA LEU A 7 12.94 -17.12 10.54
C LEU A 7 13.33 -18.04 11.69
N ASN A 8 12.41 -18.22 12.63
CA ASN A 8 12.44 -19.30 13.60
C ASN A 8 11.68 -20.49 13.01
N ARG A 9 12.40 -21.52 12.55
CA ARG A 9 11.80 -22.77 12.07
C ARG A 9 11.92 -23.86 13.13
N THR A 10 10.79 -24.49 13.44
CA THR A 10 10.71 -25.84 14.03
C THR A 10 10.19 -26.81 12.97
N THR A 11 10.21 -28.12 13.25
CA THR A 11 9.75 -29.15 12.28
C THR A 11 8.26 -29.04 11.90
N ARG A 12 7.46 -28.26 12.66
CA ARG A 12 6.02 -28.09 12.42
C ARG A 12 5.57 -26.63 12.27
N ARG A 13 6.42 -25.65 12.56
CA ARG A 13 6.08 -24.22 12.52
C ARG A 13 7.22 -23.37 12.02
N VAL A 14 6.87 -22.32 11.28
CA VAL A 14 7.78 -21.28 10.83
C VAL A 14 7.22 -19.95 11.29
N GLU A 15 7.99 -19.22 12.07
CA GLU A 15 7.62 -17.90 12.59
C GLU A 15 8.74 -16.91 12.28
N LEU A 16 8.41 -15.62 12.21
CA LEU A 16 9.42 -14.57 12.09
C LEU A 16 10.10 -14.37 13.44
N THR A 17 11.41 -14.09 13.41
CA THR A 17 12.10 -13.46 14.54
C THR A 17 11.63 -12.02 14.72
N ASP A 18 11.97 -11.38 15.83
CA ASP A 18 11.69 -9.96 16.04
C ASP A 18 12.38 -9.09 14.98
N GLU A 19 13.64 -9.39 14.70
CA GLU A 19 14.41 -8.76 13.63
C GLU A 19 13.78 -9.04 12.27
N GLY A 20 13.26 -10.25 12.08
CA GLY A 20 12.56 -10.65 10.86
C GLY A 20 11.25 -9.91 10.63
N ARG A 21 10.48 -9.63 11.70
CA ARG A 21 9.28 -8.79 11.61
C ARG A 21 9.63 -7.38 11.12
N GLN A 22 10.62 -6.76 11.73
CA GLN A 22 11.02 -5.40 11.37
C GLN A 22 11.62 -5.30 9.97
N PHE A 23 12.40 -6.31 9.57
CA PHE A 23 12.96 -6.40 8.23
C PHE A 23 11.86 -6.56 7.17
N VAL A 24 10.94 -7.51 7.37
CA VAL A 24 9.83 -7.75 6.44
C VAL A 24 8.95 -6.51 6.29
N GLU A 25 8.66 -5.80 7.38
CA GLU A 25 7.86 -4.57 7.32
C GLU A 25 8.55 -3.49 6.49
N THR A 26 9.85 -3.28 6.71
CA THR A 26 10.64 -2.29 5.97
C THR A 26 10.70 -2.63 4.48
N ILE A 27 10.95 -3.90 4.14
CA ILE A 27 11.01 -4.36 2.75
C ILE A 27 9.64 -4.26 2.08
N ARG A 28 8.55 -4.58 2.79
CA ARG A 28 7.18 -4.45 2.27
C ARG A 28 6.89 -3.02 1.84
N ILE A 29 7.26 -2.04 2.67
CA ILE A 29 7.13 -0.62 2.33
C ILE A 29 7.98 -0.27 1.11
N GLY A 30 9.22 -0.75 1.04
CA GLY A 30 10.11 -0.53 -0.11
C GLY A 30 9.54 -1.10 -1.42
N LEU A 31 9.00 -2.31 -1.39
CA LEU A 31 8.35 -2.94 -2.54
C LEU A 31 7.12 -2.15 -3.00
N LEU A 32 6.31 -1.67 -2.04
CA LEU A 32 5.16 -0.82 -2.36
C LEU A 32 5.60 0.47 -3.05
N ARG A 33 6.70 1.09 -2.61
CA ARG A 33 7.25 2.29 -3.25
C ARG A 33 7.74 2.04 -4.67
N ILE A 34 8.38 0.90 -4.92
CA ILE A 34 8.82 0.50 -6.26
C ILE A 34 7.60 0.31 -7.17
N GLN A 35 6.59 -0.42 -6.69
CA GLN A 35 5.34 -0.63 -7.43
C GLN A 35 4.65 0.71 -7.74
N GLN A 36 4.57 1.63 -6.78
CA GLN A 36 4.01 2.97 -7.00
C GLN A 36 4.78 3.76 -8.06
N ALA A 37 6.13 3.70 -8.04
CA ALA A 37 6.95 4.38 -9.04
C ALA A 37 6.75 3.80 -10.45
N GLU A 38 6.62 2.47 -10.56
CA GLU A 38 6.29 1.79 -11.82
C GLU A 38 4.90 2.18 -12.31
N GLU A 39 3.89 2.14 -11.43
CA GLU A 39 2.54 2.59 -11.72
C GLU A 39 2.57 4.04 -12.23
N GLU A 40 3.18 4.98 -11.50
CA GLU A 40 3.32 6.39 -11.93
C GLU A 40 3.94 6.55 -13.31
N LEU A 41 4.94 5.75 -13.67
CA LEU A 41 5.55 5.78 -15.01
C LEU A 41 4.58 5.27 -16.09
N ILE A 42 3.77 4.26 -15.77
CA ILE A 42 2.74 3.71 -16.67
C ILE A 42 1.56 4.68 -16.80
N THR A 43 1.06 5.25 -15.70
CA THR A 43 -0.06 6.21 -15.71
C THR A 43 0.30 7.57 -16.28
N ARG A 44 1.58 7.93 -16.39
CA ARG A 44 2.02 9.17 -17.10
C ARG A 44 1.55 9.24 -18.56
N GLY A 45 1.16 8.13 -19.17
CA GLY A 45 0.60 8.08 -20.53
C GLY A 45 -0.94 8.06 -20.61
N GLU A 46 -1.64 7.68 -19.53
CA GLU A 46 -3.09 7.50 -19.55
C GLU A 46 -3.75 8.12 -18.31
N LEU A 47 -4.60 9.13 -18.52
CA LEU A 47 -5.45 9.67 -17.46
C LEU A 47 -6.36 8.55 -16.92
N PRO A 48 -6.37 8.30 -15.59
CA PRO A 48 -7.24 7.28 -15.01
C PRO A 48 -8.70 7.63 -15.30
N LYS A 49 -9.34 6.80 -16.12
CA LYS A 49 -10.69 7.03 -16.65
C LYS A 49 -11.60 5.86 -16.30
N GLY A 50 -12.85 6.15 -15.98
CA GLY A 50 -13.85 5.13 -15.68
C GLY A 50 -14.71 5.47 -14.46
N ARG A 51 -15.60 4.54 -14.10
CA ARG A 51 -16.48 4.70 -12.92
C ARG A 51 -15.77 4.15 -11.69
N LEU A 52 -15.38 5.03 -10.78
CA LEU A 52 -14.87 4.66 -9.46
C LEU A 52 -16.04 4.55 -8.48
N ARG A 53 -16.21 3.38 -7.85
CA ARG A 53 -17.17 3.17 -6.76
C ARG A 53 -16.41 3.00 -5.46
N VAL A 54 -16.79 3.78 -4.45
CA VAL A 54 -16.21 3.72 -3.10
C VAL A 54 -17.32 3.37 -2.12
N ASP A 55 -17.20 2.22 -1.45
CA ASP A 55 -18.12 1.84 -0.37
C ASP A 55 -17.51 2.25 0.98
N ALA A 56 -18.26 3.02 1.77
CA ALA A 56 -17.84 3.52 3.08
C ALA A 56 -19.06 3.77 3.98
N ALA A 57 -18.84 3.80 5.30
CA ALA A 57 -19.90 4.15 6.26
C ALA A 57 -20.36 5.59 6.04
N SER A 58 -21.67 5.85 6.14
CA SER A 58 -22.28 7.18 5.95
C SER A 58 -21.54 8.32 6.65
N PRO A 59 -21.13 8.24 7.93
CA PRO A 59 -20.40 9.34 8.57
C PRO A 59 -19.04 9.61 7.90
N PHE A 60 -18.34 8.60 7.41
CA PHE A 60 -17.06 8.78 6.72
C PHE A 60 -17.25 9.44 5.34
N VAL A 61 -18.31 9.07 4.62
CA VAL A 61 -18.67 9.70 3.34
C VAL A 61 -18.86 11.21 3.53
N PHE A 62 -19.68 11.62 4.51
CA PHE A 62 -20.02 13.03 4.69
C PHE A 62 -18.88 13.88 5.24
N HIS A 63 -18.11 13.37 6.21
CA HIS A 63 -17.10 14.18 6.90
C HIS A 63 -15.73 14.14 6.23
N GLN A 64 -15.39 13.02 5.57
CA GLN A 64 -14.05 12.83 4.98
C GLN A 64 -14.05 12.82 3.45
N LEU A 65 -15.01 12.16 2.80
CA LEU A 65 -14.99 12.04 1.33
C LEU A 65 -15.58 13.28 0.63
N VAL A 66 -16.78 13.72 1.00
CA VAL A 66 -17.48 14.84 0.35
C VAL A 66 -16.61 16.11 0.24
N PRO A 67 -15.86 16.53 1.28
CA PRO A 67 -14.99 17.71 1.18
C PRO A 67 -13.86 17.56 0.15
N LEU A 68 -13.40 16.34 -0.11
CA LEU A 68 -12.28 16.06 -1.01
C LEU A 68 -12.71 15.87 -2.48
N VAL A 69 -14.00 15.59 -2.74
CA VAL A 69 -14.53 15.35 -4.11
C VAL A 69 -14.23 16.52 -5.04
N GLN A 70 -14.38 17.77 -4.57
CA GLN A 70 -14.10 18.94 -5.40
C GLN A 70 -12.63 19.05 -5.80
N ALA A 71 -11.70 18.74 -4.88
CA ALA A 71 -10.28 18.75 -5.18
C ALA A 71 -9.91 17.61 -6.13
N PHE A 72 -10.48 16.42 -5.93
CA PHE A 72 -10.28 15.26 -6.79
C PHE A 72 -10.70 15.52 -8.25
N ASN A 73 -11.84 16.18 -8.47
CA ASN A 73 -12.34 16.51 -9.81
C ASN A 73 -11.51 17.58 -10.55
N LYS A 74 -10.64 18.34 -9.86
CA LYS A 74 -9.78 19.36 -10.47
C LYS A 74 -8.40 18.85 -10.89
N VAL A 75 -8.00 17.68 -10.38
CA VAL A 75 -6.67 17.07 -10.59
C VAL A 75 -6.71 16.05 -11.75
N LEU A 76 -7.89 15.78 -12.30
CA LEU A 76 -8.11 15.06 -13.56
C LEU A 76 -8.14 16.00 -14.77
#